data_AF-A0A2E5EA56-F1
#
_entry.id   AF-A0A2E5EA56-F1
#
_cell.length_a   1.000
_cell.length_b   1.000
_cell.length_c   1.000
_cell.angle_alpha   90.00
_cell.angle_beta   90.00
_cell.angle_gamma   90.00
#
_symmetry.space_group_name_H-M   'P 1'
#
loop_
_entity.id
_entity.type
_entity.pdbx_description
1 polymer ?
#
loop_
_entity_poly.entity_id
_entity_poly.type
_entity_poly.pdbx_seq_one_letter_code
_entity_poly.pdbx_strand_id
1 'polypeptide(L)'
;MTFSLDHVIFFGRTWAECLGMYALEESQLAGRRILDCPGGPDALVAEGIARGLDIHAVDPQYAFEPDVLEERGHREITDAMKKWQEDPAQALEEKQAEEFTRLKLEALASFIAAYSSHRDRFIDASLPNLPFEDDSFDLVLSGHFLFLYASIDHGGLMSHDQIDLDFHIRSVRELVRVGREVRIFPTFATTGPARRQPYVEPVMEAIADDGLQVELVPSNWVEGDFTEFNDLIRITRS
;
A
#
# COMPACT_ATOMS: atom_id res chain seq x y z
N MET A 1 15.19 17.68 12.37
CA MET A 1 15.02 16.26 12.76
C MET A 1 14.38 15.59 11.57
N THR A 2 14.90 14.45 11.11
CA THR A 2 14.26 13.69 10.04
C THR A 2 12.93 13.16 10.57
N PHE A 3 11.84 13.41 9.86
CA PHE A 3 10.52 12.87 10.20
C PHE A 3 10.59 11.34 10.22
N SER A 4 10.12 10.73 11.30
CA SER A 4 10.04 9.27 11.46
C SER A 4 8.77 8.88 12.21
N LEU A 5 8.38 7.62 12.06
CA LEU A 5 7.19 7.00 12.63
C LEU A 5 7.58 5.81 13.51
N ASP A 6 6.86 5.62 14.61
CA ASP A 6 7.04 4.45 15.49
C ASP A 6 6.09 3.29 15.14
N HIS A 7 5.17 3.51 14.19
CA HIS A 7 4.20 2.52 13.73
C HIS A 7 3.73 2.80 12.30
N VAL A 8 3.10 1.80 11.69
CA VAL A 8 2.41 1.93 10.40
C VAL A 8 1.11 2.71 10.61
N ILE A 9 0.95 3.83 9.91
CA ILE A 9 -0.25 4.66 10.04
C ILE A 9 -1.40 4.13 9.17
N PHE A 10 -2.62 4.26 9.68
CA PHE A 10 -3.88 3.86 9.08
C PHE A 10 -4.34 4.94 8.10
N PHE A 11 -3.73 4.93 6.92
CA PHE A 11 -3.79 6.01 5.96
C PHE A 11 -4.10 5.48 4.56
N GLY A 12 -5.25 5.89 4.01
CA GLY A 12 -5.84 5.27 2.83
C GLY A 12 -5.62 6.06 1.53
N ARG A 13 -5.84 5.39 0.41
CA ARG A 13 -5.85 5.93 -0.95
C ARG A 13 -7.22 5.82 -1.59
N THR A 14 -7.54 6.77 -2.46
CA THR A 14 -8.77 6.73 -3.26
C THR A 14 -8.65 5.71 -4.39
N TRP A 15 -9.77 5.27 -4.96
CA TRP A 15 -9.78 4.34 -6.10
C TRP A 15 -8.88 4.79 -7.26
N ALA A 16 -8.94 6.08 -7.62
CA ALA A 16 -8.14 6.64 -8.71
C ALA A 16 -6.64 6.63 -8.39
N GLU A 17 -6.26 6.92 -7.14
CA GLU A 17 -4.86 6.83 -6.70
C GLU A 17 -4.38 5.38 -6.76
N CYS A 18 -5.15 4.42 -6.24
CA CYS A 18 -4.79 3.00 -6.29
C CYS A 18 -4.60 2.50 -7.72
N LEU A 19 -5.55 2.77 -8.64
CA LEU A 19 -5.40 2.38 -10.04
C LEU A 19 -4.15 2.99 -10.68
N GLY A 20 -3.87 4.26 -10.38
CA GLY A 20 -2.70 4.95 -10.88
C GLY A 20 -1.39 4.37 -10.34
N MET A 21 -1.30 4.18 -9.02
CA MET A 21 -0.16 3.54 -8.33
C MET A 21 0.19 2.20 -8.94
N TYR A 22 -0.84 1.41 -9.27
CA TYR A 22 -0.66 0.05 -9.78
C TYR A 22 -0.56 -0.02 -11.30
N ALA A 23 -0.61 1.10 -12.03
CA ALA A 23 -0.67 1.13 -13.50
C ALA A 23 -1.77 0.21 -14.07
N LEU A 24 -2.97 0.31 -13.47
CA LEU A 24 -4.15 -0.48 -13.83
C LEU A 24 -5.23 0.40 -14.45
N GLU A 25 -5.93 -0.18 -15.42
CA GLU A 25 -7.21 0.30 -15.90
C GLU A 25 -8.34 -0.53 -15.29
N GLU A 26 -9.50 0.07 -15.06
CA GLU A 26 -10.67 -0.61 -14.50
C GLU A 26 -11.09 -1.85 -15.31
N SER A 27 -10.94 -1.79 -16.64
CA SER A 27 -11.21 -2.89 -17.56
C SER A 27 -10.40 -4.17 -17.27
N GLN A 28 -9.22 -4.03 -16.66
CA GLN A 28 -8.32 -5.13 -16.35
C GLN A 28 -8.72 -5.89 -15.07
N LEU A 29 -9.61 -5.32 -14.26
CA LEU A 29 -10.06 -5.91 -12.99
C LEU A 29 -11.25 -6.85 -13.17
N ALA A 30 -12.05 -6.64 -14.22
CA ALA A 30 -13.27 -7.40 -14.44
C ALA A 30 -12.98 -8.90 -14.59
N GLY A 31 -13.67 -9.72 -13.79
CA GLY A 31 -13.56 -11.19 -13.81
C GLY A 31 -12.31 -11.75 -13.13
N ARG A 32 -11.46 -10.91 -12.52
CA ARG A 32 -10.34 -11.35 -11.67
C ARG A 32 -10.76 -11.45 -10.22
N ARG A 33 -10.16 -12.38 -9.50
CA ARG A 33 -10.16 -12.40 -8.03
C ARG A 33 -8.95 -11.63 -7.51
N ILE A 34 -9.18 -10.58 -6.72
CA ILE A 34 -8.18 -9.57 -6.37
C ILE A 34 -7.96 -9.53 -4.86
N LEU A 35 -6.71 -9.39 -4.43
CA LEU A 35 -6.32 -9.15 -3.04
C LEU A 35 -5.56 -7.83 -2.93
N ASP A 36 -5.92 -7.00 -1.94
CA ASP A 36 -5.17 -5.84 -1.49
C ASP A 36 -4.54 -6.13 -0.12
N CYS A 37 -3.20 -6.13 -0.03
CA CYS A 37 -2.47 -6.60 1.14
C CYS A 37 -1.12 -5.88 1.35
N PRO A 38 -0.94 -5.16 2.48
CA PRO A 38 -1.99 -4.79 3.41
C PRO A 38 -2.97 -3.79 2.77
N GLY A 39 -4.25 -3.89 3.11
CA GLY A 39 -5.31 -3.06 2.51
C GLY A 39 -5.58 -1.74 3.22
N GLY A 40 -5.23 -1.60 4.50
CA GLY A 40 -5.46 -0.37 5.27
C GLY A 40 -6.90 0.17 5.16
N PRO A 41 -7.09 1.49 5.21
CA PRO A 41 -8.37 2.13 4.93
C PRO A 41 -8.47 2.61 3.46
N ASP A 42 -7.90 1.86 2.51
CA ASP A 42 -8.00 2.20 1.09
C ASP A 42 -9.44 2.09 0.59
N ALA A 43 -9.81 3.02 -0.29
CA ALA A 43 -11.09 3.00 -0.98
C ALA A 43 -11.16 1.87 -2.03
N LEU A 44 -10.02 1.29 -2.44
CA LEU A 44 -9.95 0.32 -3.54
C LEU A 44 -10.94 -0.83 -3.36
N VAL A 45 -10.93 -1.48 -2.20
CA VAL A 45 -11.81 -2.64 -1.93
C VAL A 45 -13.26 -2.18 -1.76
N ALA A 46 -13.50 -1.08 -1.06
CA ALA A 46 -14.84 -0.52 -0.89
C ALA A 46 -15.52 -0.21 -2.24
N GLU A 47 -14.80 0.50 -3.10
CA GLU A 47 -15.25 0.92 -4.42
C GLU A 47 -15.31 -0.25 -5.42
N GLY A 48 -14.42 -1.23 -5.29
CA GLY A 48 -14.45 -2.45 -6.09
C GLY A 48 -15.66 -3.33 -5.77
N ILE A 49 -16.02 -3.49 -4.49
CA ILE A 49 -17.24 -4.19 -4.07
C ILE A 49 -18.47 -3.49 -4.66
N ALA A 50 -18.54 -2.16 -4.58
CA ALA A 50 -19.65 -1.38 -5.15
C ALA A 50 -19.80 -1.56 -6.68
N ARG A 51 -18.71 -1.90 -7.36
CA ARG A 51 -18.66 -2.21 -8.81
C ARG A 51 -18.89 -3.69 -9.12
N GLY A 52 -19.11 -4.53 -8.11
CA GLY A 52 -19.33 -5.97 -8.26
C GLY A 52 -18.07 -6.78 -8.55
N LEU A 53 -16.89 -6.26 -8.19
CA LEU A 53 -15.63 -6.99 -8.31
C LEU A 53 -15.46 -8.02 -7.18
N ASP A 54 -14.77 -9.11 -7.49
CA ASP A 54 -14.33 -10.09 -6.48
C ASP A 54 -12.99 -9.62 -5.87
N ILE A 55 -13.08 -8.68 -4.94
CA ILE A 55 -11.93 -8.05 -4.31
C ILE A 55 -11.98 -8.19 -2.79
N HIS A 56 -10.83 -8.52 -2.20
CA HIS A 56 -10.64 -8.71 -0.78
C HIS A 56 -9.48 -7.84 -0.28
N ALA A 57 -9.51 -7.50 1.01
CA ALA A 57 -8.40 -6.84 1.70
C ALA A 57 -7.89 -7.71 2.86
N VAL A 58 -6.59 -7.65 3.14
CA VAL A 58 -5.99 -8.16 4.38
C VAL A 58 -5.34 -7.02 5.14
N ASP A 59 -5.58 -6.92 6.44
CA ASP A 59 -4.84 -6.01 7.30
C ASP A 59 -5.00 -6.44 8.77
N PRO A 60 -3.94 -6.44 9.60
CA PRO A 60 -4.08 -6.74 11.04
C PRO A 60 -4.98 -5.73 11.78
N GLN A 61 -5.22 -4.54 11.22
CA GLN A 61 -6.17 -3.58 11.77
C GLN A 61 -7.62 -4.08 11.67
N TYR A 62 -7.93 -5.05 10.82
CA TYR A 62 -9.29 -5.57 10.67
C TYR A 62 -9.73 -6.48 11.85
N ALA A 63 -8.89 -6.66 12.87
CA ALA A 63 -9.27 -7.20 14.16
C ALA A 63 -10.19 -6.27 14.98
N PHE A 64 -10.22 -4.97 14.65
CA PHE A 64 -10.94 -3.94 15.42
C PHE A 64 -12.32 -3.63 14.84
N GLU A 65 -13.19 -3.03 15.65
CA GLU A 65 -14.52 -2.60 15.22
C GLU A 65 -14.49 -1.32 14.37
N PRO A 66 -15.49 -1.10 13.49
CA PRO A 66 -15.51 0.04 12.56
C PRO A 66 -15.33 1.39 13.27
N ASP A 67 -16.05 1.65 14.36
CA ASP A 67 -15.96 2.92 15.10
C ASP A 67 -14.53 3.18 15.62
N VAL A 68 -13.81 2.12 16.02
CA VAL A 68 -12.41 2.22 16.48
C VAL A 68 -11.47 2.56 15.33
N LEU A 69 -11.71 1.97 14.15
CA LEU A 69 -10.93 2.23 12.95
C LEU A 69 -11.21 3.62 12.37
N GLU A 70 -12.46 4.09 12.44
CA GLU A 70 -12.86 5.42 12.03
C GLU A 70 -12.16 6.49 12.89
N GLU A 71 -12.23 6.37 14.22
CA GLU A 71 -11.55 7.29 15.14
C GLU A 71 -10.03 7.28 14.91
N ARG A 72 -9.43 6.09 14.71
CA ARG A 72 -8.00 5.93 14.42
C ARG A 72 -7.61 6.63 13.12
N GLY A 73 -8.33 6.36 12.03
CA GLY A 73 -8.07 6.95 10.73
C GLY A 73 -8.16 8.47 10.76
N HIS A 74 -9.22 9.02 11.37
CA HIS A 74 -9.37 10.47 11.53
C HIS A 74 -8.19 11.11 12.27
N ARG A 75 -7.77 10.52 13.39
CA ARG A 75 -6.64 11.01 14.17
C ARG A 75 -5.35 10.95 13.37
N GLU A 76 -5.03 9.80 12.77
CA GLU A 76 -3.73 9.59 12.11
C GLU A 76 -3.62 10.38 10.80
N ILE A 77 -4.70 10.54 10.04
CA ILE A 77 -4.74 11.44 8.89
C ILE A 77 -4.46 12.87 9.35
N THR A 78 -5.18 13.35 10.39
CA THR A 78 -5.02 14.73 10.89
C THR A 78 -3.59 14.99 11.38
N ASP A 79 -3.04 14.07 12.17
CA ASP A 79 -1.68 14.18 12.70
C ASP A 79 -0.62 14.13 11.60
N ALA A 80 -0.78 13.25 10.60
CA ALA A 80 0.11 13.19 9.45
C ALA A 80 0.08 14.49 8.63
N MET A 81 -1.12 15.02 8.32
CA MET A 81 -1.26 16.27 7.55
C MET A 81 -0.61 17.43 8.27
N LYS A 82 -0.83 17.53 9.58
CA LYS A 82 -0.21 18.58 10.40
C LYS A 82 1.32 18.49 10.35
N LYS A 83 1.90 17.30 10.56
CA LYS A 83 3.36 17.13 10.56
C LYS A 83 3.97 17.39 9.17
N TRP A 84 3.30 16.99 8.08
CA TRP A 84 3.78 17.28 6.72
C TRP A 84 3.76 18.77 6.39
N GLN A 85 2.74 19.50 6.85
CA GLN A 85 2.67 20.95 6.69
C GLN A 85 3.69 21.71 7.56
N GLU A 86 4.16 21.12 8.66
CA GLU A 86 5.23 21.67 9.49
C GLU A 86 6.63 21.48 8.88
N ASP A 87 6.81 20.56 7.91
CA ASP A 87 8.06 20.34 7.18
C ASP A 87 8.11 21.17 5.90
N PRO A 88 8.94 22.23 5.80
CA PRO A 88 8.99 23.08 4.61
C PRO A 88 9.41 22.34 3.33
N ALA A 89 10.06 21.18 3.45
CA ALA A 89 10.44 20.38 2.29
C ALA A 89 9.28 19.53 1.73
N GLN A 90 8.21 19.35 2.50
CA GLN A 90 7.05 18.51 2.15
C GLN A 90 5.72 19.28 2.16
N ALA A 91 5.73 20.51 2.65
CA ALA A 91 4.54 21.36 2.74
C ALA A 91 3.97 21.63 1.34
N LEU A 92 2.77 21.11 1.10
CA LEU A 92 1.94 21.41 -0.05
C LEU A 92 1.38 22.84 0.06
N GLU A 93 1.00 23.45 -1.08
CA GLU A 93 0.19 24.66 -1.03
C GLU A 93 -1.13 24.40 -0.30
N GLU A 94 -1.66 25.40 0.40
CA GLU A 94 -2.84 25.26 1.28
C GLU A 94 -4.01 24.53 0.61
N LYS A 95 -4.38 24.91 -0.62
CA LYS A 95 -5.46 24.24 -1.37
C LYS A 95 -5.15 22.79 -1.72
N GLN A 96 -3.90 22.48 -2.03
CA GLN A 96 -3.46 21.11 -2.32
C GLN A 96 -3.51 20.27 -1.04
N ALA A 97 -3.09 20.84 0.09
CA ALA A 97 -3.15 20.18 1.39
C ALA A 97 -4.61 19.91 1.82
N GLU A 98 -5.50 20.89 1.68
CA GLU A 98 -6.94 20.74 1.96
C GLU A 98 -7.57 19.65 1.09
N GLU A 99 -7.30 19.69 -0.22
CA GLU A 99 -7.83 18.71 -1.16
C GLU A 99 -7.30 17.30 -0.87
N PHE A 100 -6.00 17.18 -0.65
CA PHE A 100 -5.39 15.90 -0.32
C PHE A 100 -5.97 15.35 0.99
N THR A 101 -6.11 16.17 2.04
CA THR A 101 -6.76 15.78 3.30
C THR A 101 -8.19 15.29 3.07
N ARG A 102 -8.98 16.05 2.29
CA ARG A 102 -10.36 15.68 1.94
C ARG A 102 -10.42 14.31 1.28
N LEU A 103 -9.55 14.03 0.32
CA LEU A 103 -9.48 12.74 -0.36
C LEU A 103 -9.17 11.58 0.59
N LYS A 104 -8.32 11.77 1.61
CA LYS A 104 -8.04 10.72 2.61
C LYS A 104 -9.21 10.46 3.53
N LEU A 105 -9.91 11.51 3.94
CA LEU A 105 -11.13 11.37 4.73
C LEU A 105 -12.25 10.69 3.94
N GLU A 106 -12.35 10.94 2.63
CA GLU A 106 -13.30 10.26 1.74
C GLU A 106 -12.96 8.78 1.53
N ALA A 107 -11.68 8.46 1.39
CA ALA A 107 -11.23 7.06 1.33
C ALA A 107 -11.57 6.32 2.63
N LEU A 108 -11.27 6.93 3.79
CA LEU A 108 -11.62 6.38 5.10
C LEU A 108 -13.13 6.17 5.24
N ALA A 109 -13.95 7.17 4.90
CA ALA A 109 -15.41 7.05 5.01
C ALA A 109 -15.97 5.93 4.13
N SER A 110 -15.47 5.80 2.90
CA SER A 110 -15.84 4.72 1.98
C SER A 110 -15.43 3.35 2.51
N PHE A 111 -14.20 3.25 3.04
CA PHE A 111 -13.70 2.07 3.73
C PHE A 111 -14.61 1.69 4.90
N ILE A 112 -14.93 2.60 5.82
CA ILE A 112 -15.74 2.31 7.00
C ILE A 112 -17.15 1.81 6.63
N ALA A 113 -17.78 2.42 5.62
CA ALA A 113 -19.08 1.98 5.12
C ALA A 113 -19.04 0.57 4.54
N ALA A 114 -18.04 0.27 3.70
CA ALA A 114 -17.87 -1.06 3.11
C ALA A 114 -17.47 -2.10 4.15
N TYR A 115 -16.52 -1.77 5.03
CA TYR A 115 -16.05 -2.61 6.12
C TYR A 115 -17.22 -3.01 7.01
N SER A 116 -18.08 -2.07 7.40
CA SER A 116 -19.27 -2.34 8.22
C SER A 116 -20.29 -3.27 7.55
N SER A 117 -20.42 -3.20 6.23
CA SER A 117 -21.45 -3.94 5.47
C SER A 117 -20.97 -5.26 4.88
N HIS A 118 -19.66 -5.41 4.66
CA HIS A 118 -19.03 -6.53 3.93
C HIS A 118 -17.81 -7.04 4.69
N ARG A 119 -17.92 -7.24 6.02
CA ARG A 119 -16.80 -7.69 6.88
C ARG A 119 -16.10 -8.95 6.37
N ASP A 120 -16.81 -9.82 5.65
CA ASP A 120 -16.25 -11.04 5.04
C ASP A 120 -15.26 -10.77 3.89
N ARG A 121 -15.20 -9.54 3.36
CA ARG A 121 -14.20 -9.09 2.38
C ARG A 121 -12.93 -8.53 3.00
N PHE A 122 -12.89 -8.33 4.32
CA PHE A 122 -11.78 -7.72 5.04
C PHE A 122 -11.24 -8.69 6.09
N ILE A 123 -10.06 -9.25 5.85
CA ILE A 123 -9.50 -10.37 6.60
C ILE A 123 -8.43 -9.85 7.60
N ASP A 124 -8.63 -10.16 8.88
CA ASP A 124 -7.61 -9.98 9.92
C ASP A 124 -6.48 -11.00 9.75
N ALA A 125 -5.39 -10.56 9.15
CA ALA A 125 -4.14 -11.29 9.01
C ALA A 125 -3.00 -10.31 8.71
N SER A 126 -1.76 -10.79 8.72
CA SER A 126 -0.59 -9.95 8.48
C SER A 126 0.46 -10.68 7.66
N LEU A 127 1.16 -9.94 6.80
CA LEU A 127 2.39 -10.43 6.19
C LEU A 127 3.42 -10.81 7.27
N PRO A 128 4.23 -11.87 7.05
CA PRO A 128 4.32 -12.69 5.85
C PRO A 128 3.49 -13.99 5.94
N ASN A 129 2.35 -14.02 6.66
CA ASN A 129 1.53 -15.23 6.80
C ASN A 129 0.05 -14.93 6.50
N LEU A 130 -0.40 -15.27 5.30
CA LEU A 130 -1.76 -15.05 4.84
C LEU A 130 -2.58 -16.35 4.90
N PRO A 131 -3.86 -16.28 5.33
CA PRO A 131 -4.71 -17.44 5.56
C PRO A 131 -5.37 -17.95 4.26
N PHE A 132 -4.60 -18.00 3.17
CA PHE A 132 -5.08 -18.43 1.86
C PHE A 132 -4.23 -19.57 1.32
N GLU A 133 -4.86 -20.42 0.51
CA GLU A 133 -4.17 -21.45 -0.27
C GLU A 133 -3.35 -20.80 -1.40
N ASP A 134 -2.41 -21.56 -1.94
CA ASP A 134 -1.61 -21.13 -3.09
C ASP A 134 -2.51 -20.79 -4.28
N ASP A 135 -2.13 -19.76 -5.06
CA ASP A 135 -2.85 -19.34 -6.28
C ASP A 135 -4.34 -18.99 -6.08
N SER A 136 -4.71 -18.54 -4.87
CA SER A 136 -6.08 -18.13 -4.53
C SER A 136 -6.57 -16.88 -5.27
N PHE A 137 -5.66 -16.04 -5.77
CA PHE A 137 -5.94 -14.75 -6.40
C PHE A 137 -5.27 -14.62 -7.77
N ASP A 138 -5.96 -13.99 -8.72
CA ASP A 138 -5.40 -13.65 -10.02
C ASP A 138 -4.49 -12.42 -9.96
N LEU A 139 -4.80 -11.47 -9.07
CA LEU A 139 -4.05 -10.23 -8.87
C LEU A 139 -3.93 -9.91 -7.39
N VAL A 140 -2.70 -9.66 -6.93
CA VAL A 140 -2.39 -9.22 -5.57
C VAL A 140 -1.72 -7.85 -5.65
N LEU A 141 -2.20 -6.92 -4.84
CA LEU A 141 -1.77 -5.53 -4.80
C LEU A 141 -1.20 -5.25 -3.40
N SER A 142 -0.07 -4.57 -3.34
CA SER A 142 0.53 -4.09 -2.10
C SER A 142 0.92 -2.63 -2.29
N GLY A 143 0.20 -1.75 -1.60
CA GLY A 143 0.46 -0.33 -1.63
C GLY A 143 1.60 0.06 -0.69
N HIS A 144 1.50 1.28 -0.16
CA HIS A 144 2.48 1.96 0.68
C HIS A 144 2.72 1.25 2.02
N PHE A 145 3.30 0.05 1.98
CA PHE A 145 3.72 -0.73 3.13
C PHE A 145 5.17 -1.18 2.98
N LEU A 146 5.40 -2.11 2.04
CA LEU A 146 6.74 -2.57 1.68
C LEU A 146 7.58 -1.37 1.21
N PHE A 147 8.84 -1.35 1.61
CA PHE A 147 9.85 -0.31 1.34
C PHE A 147 9.60 1.03 2.06
N LEU A 148 8.38 1.55 2.05
CA LEU A 148 8.03 2.82 2.69
C LEU A 148 8.23 2.78 4.21
N TYR A 149 7.83 1.68 4.86
CA TYR A 149 8.05 1.49 6.30
C TYR A 149 9.33 0.72 6.63
N ALA A 150 10.32 0.68 5.72
CA ALA A 150 11.68 0.36 6.15
C ALA A 150 12.18 1.40 7.18
N SER A 151 13.26 1.09 7.88
CA SER A 151 13.87 2.06 8.80
C SER A 151 14.38 3.31 8.05
N ILE A 152 14.46 4.45 8.75
CA ILE A 152 15.03 5.69 8.19
C ILE A 152 16.47 5.51 7.70
N ASP A 153 17.24 4.60 8.31
CA ASP A 153 18.60 4.26 7.90
C ASP A 153 18.62 3.60 6.51
N HIS A 154 17.51 2.99 6.10
CA HIS A 154 17.29 2.36 4.80
C HIS A 154 16.34 3.16 3.90
N GLY A 155 16.14 4.46 4.16
CA GLY A 155 15.35 5.33 3.29
C GLY A 155 13.84 5.19 3.44
N GLY A 156 13.34 4.48 4.46
CA GLY A 156 11.93 4.44 4.81
C GLY A 156 11.55 5.47 5.87
N LEU A 157 10.43 5.24 6.56
CA LEU A 157 9.85 6.13 7.57
C LEU A 157 9.98 5.64 9.01
N MET A 158 10.33 4.38 9.26
CA MET A 158 10.29 3.84 10.62
C MET A 158 11.52 4.22 11.45
N SER A 159 11.30 4.52 12.73
CA SER A 159 12.36 4.78 13.71
C SER A 159 13.13 3.52 14.12
N HIS A 160 12.64 2.34 13.72
CA HIS A 160 13.18 1.03 14.06
C HIS A 160 13.24 0.08 12.85
N ASP A 161 14.04 -0.97 12.95
CA ASP A 161 14.34 -1.88 11.84
C ASP A 161 13.55 -3.21 11.89
N GLN A 162 12.24 -3.15 12.20
CA GLN A 162 11.39 -4.34 12.27
C GLN A 162 10.93 -4.85 10.90
N ILE A 163 10.91 -3.96 9.91
CA ILE A 163 10.56 -4.27 8.52
C ILE A 163 11.88 -4.26 7.74
N ASP A 164 12.74 -5.23 8.04
CA ASP A 164 14.06 -5.41 7.45
C ASP A 164 13.99 -6.15 6.10
N LEU A 165 15.13 -6.34 5.43
CA LEU A 165 15.20 -7.03 4.15
C LEU A 165 14.60 -8.45 4.19
N ASP A 166 14.84 -9.21 5.25
CA ASP A 166 14.33 -10.57 5.40
C ASP A 166 12.80 -10.59 5.53
N PHE A 167 12.22 -9.61 6.24
CA PHE A 167 10.77 -9.40 6.27
C PHE A 167 10.23 -9.10 4.87
N HIS A 168 10.87 -8.22 4.11
CA HIS A 168 10.44 -7.88 2.75
C HIS A 168 10.44 -9.11 1.84
N ILE A 169 11.55 -9.87 1.80
CA ILE A 169 11.66 -11.06 0.96
C ILE A 169 10.59 -12.10 1.33
N ARG A 170 10.38 -12.38 2.63
CA ARG A 170 9.33 -13.32 3.06
C ARG A 170 7.93 -12.83 2.72
N SER A 171 7.69 -11.53 2.86
CA SER A 171 6.39 -10.93 2.54
C SER A 171 6.08 -11.00 1.05
N VAL A 172 7.04 -10.68 0.18
CA VAL A 172 6.83 -10.76 -1.27
C VAL A 172 6.66 -12.21 -1.73
N ARG A 173 7.42 -13.16 -1.17
CA ARG A 173 7.19 -14.59 -1.43
C ARG A 173 5.78 -15.02 -1.02
N GLU A 174 5.27 -14.51 0.08
CA GLU A 174 3.92 -14.82 0.54
C GLU A 174 2.85 -14.23 -0.41
N LEU A 175 3.02 -12.99 -0.88
CA LEU A 175 2.12 -12.39 -1.87
C LEU A 175 2.11 -13.19 -3.19
N VAL A 176 3.29 -13.64 -3.64
CA VAL A 176 3.46 -14.49 -4.83
C VAL A 176 2.88 -15.89 -4.63
N ARG A 177 2.93 -16.43 -3.41
CA ARG A 177 2.35 -17.74 -3.10
C ARG A 177 0.85 -17.73 -3.34
N VAL A 178 0.16 -16.69 -2.86
CA VAL A 178 -1.30 -16.58 -2.96
C VAL A 178 -1.79 -15.97 -4.28
N GLY A 179 -0.90 -15.35 -5.06
CA GLY A 179 -1.24 -14.57 -6.25
C GLY A 179 -0.52 -14.97 -7.54
N ARG A 180 -1.21 -14.91 -8.68
CA ARG A 180 -0.62 -15.15 -10.00
C ARG A 180 0.17 -13.96 -10.56
N GLU A 181 -0.35 -12.75 -10.33
CA GLU A 181 0.30 -11.48 -10.63
C GLU A 181 0.36 -10.65 -9.34
N VAL A 182 1.53 -10.11 -9.00
CA VAL A 182 1.71 -9.23 -7.83
C VAL A 182 2.19 -7.86 -8.31
N ARG A 183 1.61 -6.79 -7.77
CA ARG A 183 2.06 -5.40 -7.99
C ARG A 183 2.34 -4.71 -6.67
N ILE A 184 3.56 -4.17 -6.52
CA ILE A 184 4.04 -3.56 -5.27
C ILE A 184 4.51 -2.14 -5.53
N PHE A 185 3.94 -1.17 -4.81
CA PHE A 185 4.26 0.25 -4.93
C PHE A 185 4.42 0.87 -3.53
N PRO A 186 5.33 1.84 -3.30
CA PRO A 186 6.30 2.43 -4.23
C PRO A 186 7.63 1.69 -4.25
N THR A 187 8.56 2.13 -5.10
CA THR A 187 9.95 1.64 -5.14
C THR A 187 11.00 2.71 -4.84
N PHE A 188 10.59 3.93 -4.50
CA PHE A 188 11.49 5.02 -4.12
C PHE A 188 11.73 5.07 -2.61
N ALA A 189 12.88 5.62 -2.21
CA ALA A 189 13.13 5.96 -0.81
C ALA A 189 12.35 7.23 -0.44
N THR A 190 11.60 7.19 0.67
CA THR A 190 10.81 8.33 1.17
C THR A 190 11.69 9.31 1.95
N THR A 191 12.84 8.87 2.46
CA THR A 191 13.79 9.72 3.20
C THR A 191 15.17 9.76 2.56
N GLY A 192 15.84 10.90 2.71
CA GLY A 192 17.14 11.18 2.09
C GLY A 192 17.03 11.73 0.67
N PRO A 193 18.13 11.72 -0.12
CA PRO A 193 18.10 12.17 -1.50
C PRO A 193 17.25 11.23 -2.36
N ALA A 194 16.64 11.76 -3.43
CA ALA A 194 15.86 10.98 -4.40
C ALA A 194 16.68 9.79 -4.92
N ARG A 195 16.18 8.58 -4.70
CA ARG A 195 16.79 7.30 -5.10
C ARG A 195 15.77 6.17 -5.03
N ARG A 196 16.06 5.07 -5.72
CA ARG A 196 15.40 3.78 -5.50
C ARG A 196 15.63 3.30 -4.07
N GLN A 197 14.62 2.68 -3.45
CA GLN A 197 14.73 2.16 -2.11
C GLN A 197 15.71 0.97 -2.07
N PRO A 198 16.65 0.89 -1.10
CA PRO A 198 17.77 -0.07 -1.12
C PRO A 198 17.41 -1.56 -1.11
N TYR A 199 16.23 -1.94 -0.66
CA TYR A 199 15.75 -3.33 -0.63
C TYR A 199 15.04 -3.73 -1.92
N VAL A 200 14.68 -2.80 -2.81
CA VAL A 200 13.97 -3.12 -4.06
C VAL A 200 14.80 -4.09 -4.92
N GLU A 201 16.06 -3.77 -5.18
CA GLU A 201 16.94 -4.63 -5.98
C GLU A 201 17.16 -6.02 -5.34
N PRO A 202 17.57 -6.14 -4.05
CA PRO A 202 17.69 -7.43 -3.38
C PRO A 202 16.40 -8.26 -3.37
N VAL A 203 15.23 -7.61 -3.20
CA VAL A 203 13.93 -8.31 -3.25
C VAL A 203 13.65 -8.81 -4.66
N MET A 204 13.84 -7.98 -5.69
CA MET A 204 13.64 -8.40 -7.08
C MET A 204 14.57 -9.56 -7.46
N GLU A 205 15.84 -9.51 -7.07
CA GLU A 205 16.81 -10.60 -7.28
C GLU A 205 16.38 -11.89 -6.59
N ALA A 206 15.98 -11.83 -5.31
CA ALA A 206 15.54 -13.01 -4.58
C ALA A 206 14.29 -13.68 -5.21
N ILE A 207 13.36 -12.88 -5.74
CA ILE A 207 12.16 -13.38 -6.41
C ILE A 207 12.48 -13.90 -7.82
N ALA A 208 13.42 -13.29 -8.54
CA ALA A 208 13.89 -13.79 -9.83
C ALA A 208 14.64 -15.13 -9.68
N ASP A 209 15.42 -15.30 -8.61
CA ASP A 209 16.10 -16.55 -8.26
C ASP A 209 15.12 -17.69 -7.94
N ASP A 210 13.90 -17.35 -7.48
CA ASP A 210 12.80 -18.30 -7.31
C ASP A 210 12.15 -18.70 -8.67
N GLY A 211 12.64 -18.17 -9.80
CA GLY A 211 12.22 -18.51 -11.16
C GLY A 211 11.07 -17.68 -11.72
N LEU A 212 10.74 -16.55 -11.08
CA LEU A 212 9.63 -15.68 -11.47
C LEU A 212 10.10 -14.55 -12.38
N GLN A 213 9.18 -14.00 -13.18
CA GLN A 213 9.45 -12.79 -13.95
C GLN A 213 9.19 -11.59 -13.06
N VAL A 214 10.18 -10.69 -12.97
CA VAL A 214 10.13 -9.47 -12.15
C VAL A 214 10.54 -8.29 -13.00
N GLU A 215 9.69 -7.26 -13.06
CA GLU A 215 9.94 -6.05 -13.84
C GLU A 215 9.52 -4.80 -13.06
N LEU A 216 10.08 -3.65 -13.44
CA LEU A 216 9.62 -2.35 -12.98
C LEU A 216 8.66 -1.76 -14.01
N VAL A 217 7.50 -1.32 -13.56
CA VAL A 217 6.47 -0.71 -14.42
C VAL A 217 6.22 0.73 -13.95
N PRO A 218 6.26 1.72 -14.85
CA PRO A 218 5.94 3.10 -14.47
C PRO A 218 4.54 3.23 -13.86
N SER A 219 4.44 3.95 -12.75
CA SER A 219 3.16 4.32 -12.14
C SER A 219 2.52 5.46 -12.92
N ASN A 220 1.18 5.45 -13.01
CA ASN A 220 0.39 6.55 -13.57
C ASN A 220 0.01 7.60 -12.51
N TRP A 221 0.38 7.36 -11.25
CA TRP A 221 0.17 8.27 -10.13
C TRP A 221 1.51 8.73 -9.57
N VAL A 222 1.61 10.00 -9.17
CA VAL A 222 2.81 10.59 -8.58
C VAL A 222 2.46 11.01 -7.16
N GLU A 223 3.22 10.53 -6.18
CA GLU A 223 3.13 11.00 -4.80
C GLU A 223 3.95 12.29 -4.65
N GLY A 224 3.31 13.41 -4.28
CA GLY A 224 4.00 14.68 -4.10
C GLY A 224 4.90 15.02 -5.31
N ASP A 225 6.20 15.19 -5.05
CA ASP A 225 7.22 15.46 -6.07
C ASP A 225 8.10 14.23 -6.40
N PHE A 226 7.72 13.02 -5.97
CA PHE A 226 8.42 11.76 -6.26
C PHE A 226 8.21 11.35 -7.73
N THR A 227 8.83 12.11 -8.64
CA THR A 227 8.77 11.90 -10.09
C THR A 227 9.88 10.99 -10.61
N GLU A 228 10.98 10.90 -9.87
CA GLU A 228 12.06 9.94 -10.11
C GLU A 228 11.77 8.62 -9.38
N PHE A 229 12.07 7.48 -10.01
CA PHE A 229 11.79 6.15 -9.46
C PHE A 229 10.29 5.92 -9.14
N ASN A 230 9.41 6.61 -9.88
CA ASN A 230 7.96 6.46 -9.78
C ASN A 230 7.47 5.22 -10.54
N ASP A 231 7.84 4.06 -10.03
CA ASP A 231 7.51 2.77 -10.59
C ASP A 231 7.13 1.76 -9.51
N LEU A 232 6.40 0.73 -9.93
CA LEU A 232 6.00 -0.42 -9.13
C LEU A 232 6.80 -1.65 -9.56
N ILE A 233 6.95 -2.60 -8.65
CA ILE A 233 7.42 -3.95 -8.99
C ILE A 233 6.22 -4.76 -9.49
N ARG A 234 6.33 -5.36 -10.67
CA ARG A 234 5.37 -6.33 -11.19
C ARG A 234 6.02 -7.71 -11.25
N ILE A 235 5.37 -8.68 -10.63
CA ILE A 235 5.82 -10.07 -10.57
C ILE A 235 4.78 -10.96 -11.24
N THR A 236 5.21 -11.84 -12.14
CA THR A 236 4.33 -12.81 -12.80
C THR A 236 4.99 -14.18 -12.88
N ARG A 237 4.18 -15.24 -12.83
CA ARG A 237 4.62 -16.60 -13.16
C ARG A 237 4.84 -16.73 -14.67
N SER A 238 5.90 -17.44 -15.06
CA SER A 238 6.20 -17.79 -16.46
C SER A 238 5.21 -18.76 -17.07
#